data_AF-A0A7Y2CAF2-F1
#
_entry.id   AF-A0A7Y2CAF2-F1
#
_cell.length_a   1.000
_cell.length_b   1.000
_cell.length_c   1.000
_cell.angle_alpha   90.00
_cell.angle_beta   90.00
_cell.angle_gamma   90.00
#
_symmetry.space_group_name_H-M   'P 1'
#
loop_
_entity.id
_entity.type
_entity.pdbx_description
1 polymer ?
#
loop_
_entity_poly.entity_id
_entity_poly.type
_entity_poly.pdbx_seq_one_letter_code
_entity_poly.pdbx_strand_id
1 'polypeptide(L)'
;MHFAAHGGFDEDDHRDIITDLSLSKRETDVIGHFGDGIVAFLLPYTEAEAAEAFSELIISRTGIPTADVRIATYPDSRFDELLVDSLEQADVSRNTAILSQHKIEFSVGVKRAIDIFGSAALLILVSPLMLVTAIAVRLTSPGPIIFRQMRVGRGGREFPFYKFRSMRCDTDDSVHRDYVKSLIQGRHDEVNEGDDDEPVYKLQTDTRITVVGRIIRRTSIDELPQLFNVLKGEMSLVGPRPPIPYETEDYLSWHKRRLQEVRPGITGLWQVEGRSKTTFDEMVRLDLRYIRSWSLWLDIKILFRTVFVVIRGDGAD
;
A
#
# COMPACT_ATOMS: atom_id res chain seq x y z
N MET A 1 -22.08 -45.05 -32.09
CA MET A 1 -22.69 -44.03 -31.20
C MET A 1 -21.85 -42.78 -31.32
N HIS A 2 -22.39 -41.77 -32.00
CA HIS A 2 -21.83 -40.42 -32.05
C HIS A 2 -21.89 -39.82 -30.63
N PHE A 3 -20.73 -39.42 -30.08
CA PHE A 3 -20.71 -38.36 -29.08
C PHE A 3 -20.65 -37.05 -29.86
N ALA A 4 -21.73 -36.26 -29.74
CA ALA A 4 -21.87 -34.95 -30.34
C ALA A 4 -20.85 -33.98 -29.72
N ALA A 5 -20.09 -33.30 -30.58
CA ALA A 5 -19.32 -32.12 -30.23
C ALA A 5 -20.27 -31.10 -29.56
N HIS A 6 -20.08 -30.85 -28.27
CA HIS A 6 -20.64 -29.67 -27.63
C HIS A 6 -19.85 -28.48 -28.18
N GLY A 7 -20.54 -27.52 -28.79
CA GLY A 7 -19.93 -26.28 -29.26
C GLY A 7 -19.35 -25.53 -28.07
N GLY A 8 -18.02 -25.49 -27.98
CA GLY A 8 -17.30 -24.67 -27.01
C GLY A 8 -17.46 -23.20 -27.35
N PHE A 9 -17.55 -22.36 -26.31
CA PHE A 9 -17.35 -20.92 -26.45
C PHE A 9 -15.96 -20.67 -27.06
N ASP A 10 -15.87 -19.77 -28.05
CA ASP A 10 -14.60 -19.49 -28.74
C ASP A 10 -13.67 -18.67 -27.83
N GLU A 11 -12.35 -18.79 -27.99
CA GLU A 11 -11.34 -18.12 -27.13
C GLU A 11 -11.53 -16.59 -27.09
N ASP A 12 -12.09 -16.03 -28.16
CA ASP A 12 -12.40 -14.60 -28.29
C ASP A 12 -13.64 -14.18 -27.48
N ASP A 13 -14.67 -15.04 -27.34
CA ASP A 13 -15.86 -14.76 -26.52
C ASP A 13 -15.49 -14.66 -25.03
N HIS A 14 -14.54 -15.47 -24.57
CA HIS A 14 -14.06 -15.43 -23.18
C HIS A 14 -13.30 -14.14 -22.84
N ARG A 15 -12.61 -13.52 -23.80
CA ARG A 15 -11.87 -12.27 -23.57
C ARG A 15 -12.79 -11.07 -23.37
N ASP A 16 -13.86 -11.00 -24.15
CA ASP A 16 -14.86 -9.94 -24.02
C ASP A 16 -15.59 -10.05 -22.68
N ILE A 17 -15.91 -11.28 -22.26
CA ILE A 17 -16.52 -11.53 -20.94
C ILE A 17 -15.57 -11.17 -19.79
N ILE A 18 -14.29 -11.55 -19.84
CA ILE A 18 -13.33 -11.17 -18.80
C ILE A 18 -13.19 -9.64 -18.72
N THR A 19 -13.24 -8.95 -19.86
CA THR A 19 -13.20 -7.49 -19.93
C THR A 19 -14.43 -6.87 -19.25
N ASP A 20 -15.63 -7.37 -19.54
CA ASP A 20 -16.88 -6.93 -18.90
C ASP A 20 -16.91 -7.23 -17.39
N LEU A 21 -16.38 -8.38 -16.97
CA LEU A 21 -16.31 -8.77 -15.57
C LEU A 21 -15.23 -8.02 -14.79
N SER A 22 -14.17 -7.56 -15.46
CA SER A 22 -13.13 -6.74 -14.85
C SER A 22 -13.66 -5.39 -14.34
N LEU A 23 -14.81 -4.93 -14.84
CA LEU A 23 -15.51 -3.72 -14.39
C LEU A 23 -16.38 -3.95 -13.15
N SER A 24 -16.72 -5.21 -12.84
CA SER A 24 -17.62 -5.57 -11.72
C SER A 24 -16.87 -6.21 -10.53
N LYS A 25 -15.55 -6.38 -10.62
CA LYS A 25 -14.74 -7.01 -9.58
C LYS A 25 -14.51 -6.08 -8.40
N ARG A 26 -14.39 -6.64 -7.18
CA ARG A 26 -13.82 -5.89 -6.08
C ARG A 26 -12.35 -5.68 -6.37
N GLU A 27 -11.81 -4.63 -5.78
CA GLU A 27 -10.38 -4.32 -5.83
C GLU A 27 -9.48 -5.51 -5.40
N THR A 28 -9.99 -6.42 -4.58
CA THR A 28 -9.29 -7.60 -4.06
C THR A 28 -9.39 -8.84 -4.93
N ASP A 29 -10.33 -8.89 -5.86
CA ASP A 29 -10.67 -10.10 -6.61
C ASP A 29 -9.72 -10.26 -7.80
N VAL A 30 -9.34 -11.51 -8.10
CA VAL A 30 -8.48 -11.85 -9.23
C VAL A 30 -9.29 -12.70 -10.20
N ILE A 31 -9.26 -12.32 -11.48
CA ILE A 31 -9.95 -13.02 -12.57
C ILE A 31 -8.88 -13.40 -13.59
N GLY A 32 -8.92 -14.64 -14.07
CA GLY A 32 -7.97 -15.13 -15.06
C GLY A 32 -8.51 -16.32 -15.85
N HIS A 33 -7.72 -16.78 -16.81
CA HIS A 33 -7.99 -17.99 -17.57
C HIS A 33 -7.24 -19.17 -16.96
N PHE A 34 -7.94 -20.28 -16.77
CA PHE A 34 -7.43 -21.60 -16.44
C PHE A 34 -7.63 -22.44 -17.72
N GLY A 35 -6.72 -23.32 -18.13
CA GLY A 35 -6.73 -23.88 -19.50
C GLY A 35 -8.06 -24.52 -19.96
N ASP A 36 -8.15 -24.84 -21.25
CA ASP A 36 -9.34 -25.43 -21.91
C ASP A 36 -10.63 -24.59 -21.79
N GLY A 37 -10.55 -23.26 -21.95
CA GLY A 37 -11.71 -22.37 -21.97
C GLY A 37 -12.29 -22.02 -20.60
N ILE A 38 -11.59 -22.34 -19.50
CA ILE A 38 -12.11 -22.16 -18.14
C ILE A 38 -11.78 -20.75 -17.61
N VAL A 39 -12.79 -20.03 -17.13
CA VAL A 39 -12.60 -18.74 -16.43
C VAL A 39 -12.52 -18.98 -14.93
N ALA A 40 -11.41 -18.56 -14.31
CA ALA A 40 -11.17 -18.70 -12.88
C ALA A 40 -11.33 -17.37 -12.14
N PHE A 41 -12.05 -17.42 -11.02
CA PHE A 41 -12.23 -16.33 -10.07
C PHE A 41 -11.60 -16.71 -8.74
N LEU A 42 -10.63 -15.93 -8.29
CA LEU A 42 -10.13 -15.98 -6.93
C LEU A 42 -10.76 -14.82 -6.16
N LEU A 43 -11.53 -15.15 -5.14
CA LEU A 43 -12.27 -14.23 -4.27
C LEU A 43 -11.66 -14.28 -2.86
N PRO A 44 -10.63 -13.47 -2.56
CA PRO A 44 -10.02 -13.49 -1.25
C PRO A 44 -11.01 -13.03 -0.17
N TYR A 45 -10.99 -13.69 0.98
CA TYR A 45 -11.79 -13.35 2.17
C TYR A 45 -13.30 -13.28 1.91
N THR A 46 -13.77 -14.10 0.97
CA THR A 46 -15.19 -14.27 0.68
C THR A 46 -15.64 -15.61 1.27
N GLU A 47 -16.72 -15.59 2.05
CA GLU A 47 -17.32 -16.82 2.60
C GLU A 47 -17.84 -17.70 1.46
N ALA A 48 -17.85 -19.02 1.65
CA ALA A 48 -18.22 -19.98 0.61
C ALA A 48 -19.62 -19.70 0.04
N GLU A 49 -20.60 -19.37 0.89
CA GLU A 49 -21.97 -19.04 0.46
C GLU A 49 -22.00 -17.77 -0.44
N ALA A 50 -21.20 -16.77 -0.11
CA ALA A 50 -21.09 -15.55 -0.90
C ALA A 50 -20.36 -15.78 -2.24
N ALA A 51 -19.41 -16.72 -2.27
CA ALA A 51 -18.73 -17.14 -3.49
C ALA A 51 -19.67 -17.94 -4.42
N GLU A 52 -20.55 -18.78 -3.86
CA GLU A 52 -21.59 -19.47 -4.61
C GLU A 52 -22.61 -18.50 -5.20
N ALA A 53 -23.10 -17.54 -4.42
CA ALA A 53 -23.99 -16.48 -4.92
C ALA A 53 -23.32 -15.63 -6.02
N PHE A 54 -22.02 -15.36 -5.89
CA PHE A 54 -21.25 -14.69 -6.93
C PHE A 54 -21.14 -15.56 -8.20
N SER A 55 -20.96 -16.87 -8.06
CA SER A 55 -20.94 -17.80 -9.20
C SER A 55 -22.24 -17.75 -10.00
N GLU A 56 -23.38 -17.84 -9.31
CA GLU A 56 -24.71 -17.82 -9.94
C GLU A 56 -24.95 -16.48 -10.64
N LEU A 57 -24.53 -15.37 -10.02
CA LEU A 57 -24.62 -14.05 -10.60
C LEU A 57 -23.82 -13.95 -11.91
N ILE A 58 -22.58 -14.44 -11.93
CA ILE A 58 -21.71 -14.41 -13.12
C ILE A 58 -22.31 -15.27 -14.23
N ILE A 59 -22.73 -16.49 -13.93
CA ILE A 59 -23.36 -17.41 -14.89
C ILE A 59 -24.62 -16.76 -15.49
N SER A 60 -25.48 -16.18 -14.65
CA SER A 60 -26.73 -15.53 -15.10
C SER A 60 -26.49 -14.31 -16.00
N ARG A 61 -25.38 -13.59 -15.77
CA ARG A 61 -25.08 -12.31 -16.43
C ARG A 61 -24.30 -12.47 -17.72
N THR A 62 -23.46 -13.49 -17.79
CA THR A 62 -22.53 -13.72 -18.91
C THR A 62 -22.94 -14.89 -19.79
N GLY A 63 -23.77 -15.80 -19.30
CA GLY A 63 -24.17 -17.00 -20.03
C GLY A 63 -23.06 -18.05 -20.16
N ILE A 64 -21.92 -17.89 -19.46
CA ILE A 64 -20.86 -18.90 -19.44
C ILE A 64 -21.41 -20.20 -18.82
N PRO A 65 -21.17 -21.37 -19.45
CA PRO A 65 -21.55 -22.65 -18.88
C PRO A 65 -20.91 -22.86 -17.50
N THR A 66 -21.67 -23.42 -16.55
CA THR A 66 -21.18 -23.69 -15.19
C THR A 66 -19.93 -24.59 -15.18
N ALA A 67 -19.78 -25.45 -16.18
CA ALA A 67 -18.61 -26.32 -16.35
C ALA A 67 -17.31 -25.54 -16.57
N ASP A 68 -17.40 -24.33 -17.11
CA ASP A 68 -16.27 -23.50 -17.56
C ASP A 68 -15.96 -22.35 -16.57
N VAL A 69 -16.61 -22.35 -15.40
CA VAL A 69 -16.31 -21.40 -14.31
C VAL A 69 -15.67 -22.15 -13.14
N ARG A 70 -14.56 -21.63 -12.64
CA ARG A 70 -13.94 -22.10 -11.39
C ARG A 70 -13.86 -20.95 -10.41
N ILE A 71 -14.38 -21.13 -9.20
CA ILE A 71 -14.30 -20.13 -8.14
C ILE A 71 -13.52 -20.70 -6.97
N ALA A 72 -12.46 -19.99 -6.58
CA ALA A 72 -11.68 -20.26 -5.39
C ALA A 72 -11.86 -19.12 -4.40
N THR A 73 -11.94 -19.48 -3.13
CA THR A 73 -11.84 -18.55 -2.02
C THR A 73 -10.47 -18.74 -1.35
N TYR A 74 -9.86 -17.65 -0.90
CA TYR A 74 -8.63 -17.71 -0.10
C TYR A 74 -8.90 -17.09 1.28
N PRO A 75 -8.45 -17.70 2.40
CA PRO A 75 -7.65 -18.92 2.50
C PRO A 75 -8.55 -20.15 2.73
N ASP A 76 -9.10 -20.75 1.67
CA ASP A 76 -9.86 -22.00 1.77
C ASP A 76 -9.13 -23.12 1.02
N SER A 77 -9.33 -24.35 1.49
CA SER A 77 -8.82 -25.63 0.96
C SER A 77 -9.08 -25.83 -0.55
N ARG A 78 -10.12 -25.22 -1.12
CA ARG A 78 -10.40 -25.23 -2.57
C ARG A 78 -9.31 -24.53 -3.40
N PHE A 79 -8.54 -23.61 -2.81
CA PHE A 79 -7.39 -22.98 -3.46
C PHE A 79 -6.24 -23.98 -3.69
N ASP A 80 -6.05 -24.92 -2.76
CA ASP A 80 -5.01 -25.95 -2.86
C ASP A 80 -5.36 -26.98 -3.95
N GLU A 81 -6.64 -27.31 -4.14
CA GLU A 81 -7.09 -28.19 -5.24
C GLU A 81 -6.87 -27.56 -6.62
N LEU A 82 -7.14 -26.26 -6.78
CA LEU A 82 -6.88 -25.53 -8.04
C LEU A 82 -5.37 -25.42 -8.35
N LEU A 83 -4.52 -25.36 -7.33
CA LEU A 83 -3.06 -25.35 -7.49
C LEU A 83 -2.52 -26.68 -8.01
N VAL A 84 -3.13 -27.82 -7.65
CA VAL A 84 -2.68 -29.14 -8.08
C VAL A 84 -2.97 -29.36 -9.57
N ASP A 85 -4.17 -29.02 -10.04
CA ASP A 85 -4.55 -29.16 -11.46
C ASP A 85 -3.80 -28.17 -12.38
N SER A 86 -3.38 -27.02 -11.86
CA SER A 86 -2.60 -26.01 -12.60
C SER A 86 -1.21 -26.49 -13.04
N LEU A 87 -0.64 -27.46 -12.33
CA LEU A 87 0.78 -27.83 -12.50
C LEU A 87 1.02 -28.69 -13.75
N GLU A 88 0.00 -29.33 -14.31
CA GLU A 88 0.13 -30.14 -15.54
C GLU A 88 0.11 -29.30 -16.83
N GLN A 89 -0.50 -28.11 -16.83
CA GLN A 89 -0.59 -27.22 -18.01
C GLN A 89 0.55 -26.17 -18.08
N ALA A 90 1.55 -26.27 -17.20
CA ALA A 90 2.54 -25.21 -16.94
C ALA A 90 3.55 -24.91 -18.08
N ASP A 91 3.57 -25.68 -19.18
CA ASP A 91 4.67 -25.57 -20.17
C ASP A 91 4.52 -24.42 -21.18
N VAL A 92 3.30 -23.92 -21.44
CA VAL A 92 3.08 -22.76 -22.35
C VAL A 92 3.17 -21.42 -21.60
N SER A 93 2.83 -21.38 -20.31
CA SER A 93 2.90 -20.18 -19.45
C SER A 93 4.31 -19.84 -18.98
N ARG A 94 5.28 -20.77 -19.09
CA ARG A 94 6.66 -20.54 -18.63
C ARG A 94 7.33 -19.38 -19.34
N ASN A 95 7.22 -19.25 -20.66
CA ASN A 95 7.95 -18.21 -21.38
C ASN A 95 7.40 -16.79 -21.14
N THR A 96 6.08 -16.62 -21.09
CA THR A 96 5.43 -15.34 -20.74
C THR A 96 5.60 -14.97 -19.26
N ALA A 97 5.53 -15.95 -18.36
CA ALA A 97 5.81 -15.74 -16.94
C ALA A 97 7.29 -15.41 -16.68
N ILE A 98 8.22 -16.08 -17.37
CA ILE A 98 9.66 -15.76 -17.30
C ILE A 98 9.91 -14.34 -17.80
N LEU A 99 9.31 -13.93 -18.93
CA LEU A 99 9.47 -12.58 -19.46
C LEU A 99 8.82 -11.51 -18.57
N SER A 100 7.65 -11.77 -17.98
CA SER A 100 7.00 -10.85 -17.06
C SER A 100 7.76 -10.75 -15.73
N GLN A 101 8.25 -11.87 -15.21
CA GLN A 101 9.08 -11.93 -14.01
C GLN A 101 10.40 -11.19 -14.21
N HIS A 102 11.10 -11.38 -15.34
CA HIS A 102 12.32 -10.63 -15.65
C HIS A 102 12.06 -9.13 -15.78
N LYS A 103 10.94 -8.72 -16.39
CA LYS A 103 10.55 -7.30 -16.44
C LYS A 103 10.28 -6.73 -15.05
N ILE A 104 9.60 -7.47 -14.18
CA ILE A 104 9.34 -7.05 -12.79
C ILE A 104 10.65 -6.94 -12.02
N GLU A 105 11.50 -7.97 -12.05
CA GLU A 105 12.79 -7.97 -11.36
C GLU A 105 13.72 -6.86 -11.86
N PHE A 106 13.80 -6.65 -13.17
CA PHE A 106 14.54 -5.53 -13.76
C PHE A 106 13.98 -4.19 -13.27
N SER A 107 12.66 -4.01 -13.30
CA SER A 107 12.02 -2.78 -12.84
C SER A 107 12.25 -2.53 -11.35
N VAL A 108 12.27 -3.57 -10.52
CA VAL A 108 12.59 -3.50 -9.09
C VAL A 108 14.07 -3.14 -8.87
N GLY A 109 14.97 -3.69 -9.68
CA GLY A 109 16.40 -3.33 -9.68
C GLY A 109 16.62 -1.87 -10.06
N VAL A 110 15.96 -1.40 -11.12
CA VAL A 110 15.98 0.02 -11.55
C VAL A 110 15.41 0.92 -10.47
N LYS A 111 14.27 0.56 -9.86
CA LYS A 111 13.70 1.30 -8.72
C LYS A 111 14.71 1.40 -7.59
N ARG A 112 15.41 0.33 -7.26
CA ARG A 112 16.42 0.35 -6.20
C ARG A 112 17.62 1.25 -6.54
N ALA A 113 18.05 1.28 -7.80
CA ALA A 113 19.09 2.20 -8.25
C ALA A 113 18.62 3.65 -8.11
N ILE A 114 17.40 3.97 -8.57
CA ILE A 114 16.79 5.30 -8.40
C ILE A 114 16.73 5.69 -6.91
N ASP A 115 16.31 4.78 -6.03
CA ASP A 115 16.27 5.01 -4.60
C ASP A 115 17.66 5.38 -4.05
N ILE A 116 18.71 4.63 -4.41
CA ILE A 116 20.07 4.87 -3.92
C ILE A 116 20.64 6.19 -4.45
N PHE A 117 20.65 6.38 -5.77
CA PHE A 117 21.23 7.58 -6.39
C PHE A 117 20.41 8.83 -6.07
N GLY A 118 19.08 8.72 -6.09
CA GLY A 118 18.15 9.78 -5.74
C GLY A 118 18.29 10.21 -4.29
N SER A 119 18.31 9.26 -3.33
CA SER A 119 18.48 9.61 -1.92
C SER A 119 19.88 10.14 -1.61
N ALA A 120 20.94 9.63 -2.25
CA ALA A 120 22.29 10.17 -2.10
C ALA A 120 22.40 11.62 -2.62
N ALA A 121 21.85 11.90 -3.80
CA ALA A 121 21.82 13.24 -4.37
C ALA A 121 21.00 14.21 -3.50
N LEU A 122 19.82 13.77 -3.03
CA LEU A 122 18.99 14.56 -2.13
C LEU A 122 19.69 14.84 -0.81
N LEU A 123 20.38 13.87 -0.21
CA LEU A 123 21.15 14.08 1.03
C LEU A 123 22.23 15.13 0.86
N ILE A 124 22.98 15.11 -0.26
CA ILE A 124 23.99 16.14 -0.54
C ILE A 124 23.31 17.50 -0.67
N LEU A 125 22.25 17.59 -1.47
CA LEU A 125 21.51 18.83 -1.73
C LEU A 125 20.90 19.44 -0.47
N VAL A 126 20.26 18.62 0.38
CA VAL A 126 19.57 19.07 1.59
C VAL A 126 20.48 19.12 2.81
N SER A 127 21.74 18.67 2.73
CA SER A 127 22.66 18.65 3.87
C SER A 127 22.86 20.01 4.56
N PRO A 128 22.93 21.17 3.87
CA PRO A 128 23.04 22.46 4.55
C PRO A 128 21.79 22.78 5.36
N LEU A 129 20.60 22.48 4.81
CA LEU A 129 19.33 22.66 5.51
C LEU A 129 19.25 21.74 6.73
N MET A 130 19.61 20.46 6.57
CA MET A 130 19.67 19.49 7.66
C MET A 130 20.60 19.93 8.79
N LEU A 131 21.74 20.55 8.47
CA LEU A 131 22.66 21.10 9.47
C LEU A 131 22.04 22.27 10.26
N VAL A 132 21.39 23.22 9.56
CA VAL A 132 20.68 24.33 10.21
C VAL A 132 19.55 23.81 11.10
N THR A 133 18.77 22.85 10.61
CA THR A 133 17.71 22.19 11.38
C THR A 133 18.27 21.48 12.61
N ALA A 134 19.38 20.76 12.47
CA ALA A 134 20.04 20.07 13.58
C ALA A 134 20.47 21.04 14.69
N ILE A 135 21.03 22.20 14.32
CA ILE A 135 21.40 23.26 15.25
C ILE A 135 20.15 23.83 15.94
N ALA A 136 19.11 24.16 15.18
CA ALA A 136 17.87 24.71 15.72
C ALA A 136 17.20 23.77 16.74
N VAL A 137 17.15 22.47 16.43
CA VAL A 137 16.61 21.44 17.35
C VAL A 137 17.46 21.33 18.61
N ARG A 138 18.80 21.39 18.48
CA ARG A 138 19.73 21.26 19.61
C ARG A 138 19.69 22.44 20.58
N LEU A 139 19.45 23.65 20.06
CA LEU A 139 19.39 24.88 20.82
C LEU A 139 18.02 25.11 21.49
N THR A 140 16.95 24.55 20.92
CA THR A 140 15.57 24.82 21.38
C THR A 140 15.09 23.85 22.46
N SER A 141 15.60 22.63 22.52
CA SER A 141 15.24 21.66 23.57
C SER A 141 16.40 20.70 23.92
N PRO A 142 16.53 20.27 25.19
CA PRO A 142 17.56 19.32 25.59
C PRO A 142 17.29 17.92 25.01
N GLY A 143 18.35 17.15 24.71
CA GLY A 143 18.30 15.75 24.23
C GLY A 143 18.78 15.53 22.78
N PRO A 144 18.48 14.37 22.16
CA PRO A 144 19.01 13.99 20.85
C PRO A 144 18.37 14.78 19.69
N ILE A 145 19.18 15.09 18.68
CA ILE A 145 18.73 15.78 17.45
C ILE A 145 17.84 14.87 16.60
N ILE A 146 18.25 13.61 16.46
CA ILE A 146 17.53 12.60 15.69
C ILE A 146 16.68 11.77 16.65
N PHE A 147 15.37 11.78 16.41
CA PHE A 147 14.42 10.85 16.99
C PHE A 147 14.44 9.54 16.21
N ARG A 148 14.42 8.42 16.95
CA ARG A 148 14.40 7.06 16.39
C ARG A 148 13.15 6.37 16.88
N GLN A 149 12.35 5.86 15.95
CA GLN A 149 11.15 5.09 16.25
C GLN A 149 11.21 3.75 15.54
N MET A 150 10.85 2.65 16.20
CA MET A 150 10.70 1.39 15.50
C MET A 150 9.47 1.44 14.59
N ARG A 151 9.63 0.98 13.37
CA ARG A 151 8.57 0.90 12.36
C ARG A 151 8.59 -0.46 11.69
N VAL A 152 7.44 -0.90 11.20
CA VAL A 152 7.29 -2.17 10.50
C VAL A 152 7.50 -1.94 9.00
N GLY A 153 8.45 -2.65 8.42
CA GLY A 153 8.79 -2.61 7.01
C GLY A 153 8.30 -3.83 6.25
N ARG A 154 8.89 -4.04 5.07
CA ARG A 154 8.51 -5.13 4.17
C ARG A 154 8.66 -6.50 4.85
N GLY A 155 7.63 -7.33 4.73
CA GLY A 155 7.57 -8.66 5.34
C GLY A 155 7.47 -8.64 6.87
N GLY A 156 6.96 -7.54 7.44
CA GLY A 156 6.81 -7.41 8.90
C GLY A 156 8.09 -7.12 9.66
N ARG A 157 9.22 -6.89 8.97
CA ARG A 157 10.52 -6.65 9.62
C ARG A 157 10.58 -5.27 10.22
N GLU A 158 10.92 -5.18 11.49
CA GLU A 158 11.10 -3.91 12.15
C GLU A 158 12.43 -3.23 11.78
N PHE A 159 12.42 -1.90 11.68
CA PHE A 159 13.61 -1.10 11.44
C PHE A 159 13.57 0.26 12.17
N PRO A 160 14.74 0.86 12.49
CA PRO A 160 14.80 2.17 13.11
C PRO A 160 14.49 3.27 12.09
N PHE A 161 13.35 3.93 12.25
CA PHE A 161 12.91 5.05 11.43
C PHE A 161 13.45 6.38 11.99
N TYR A 162 14.15 7.14 11.15
CA TYR A 162 14.83 8.38 11.57
C TYR A 162 14.02 9.63 11.26
N LYS A 163 13.92 10.53 12.24
CA LYS A 163 13.34 11.87 12.05
C LYS A 163 14.13 12.93 12.81
N PHE A 164 14.03 14.19 12.42
CA PHE A 164 14.41 15.26 13.34
C PHE A 164 13.40 15.30 14.48
N ARG A 165 13.92 15.47 15.69
CA ARG A 165 13.07 15.60 16.86
C ARG A 165 12.28 16.91 16.80
N SER A 166 10.95 16.80 16.78
CA SER A 166 10.04 17.94 16.84
C SER A 166 9.35 18.11 18.20
N MET A 167 9.36 17.07 19.03
CA MET A 167 8.69 17.01 20.34
C MET A 167 9.70 17.07 21.49
N ARG A 168 9.22 17.41 22.70
CA ARG A 168 10.02 17.26 23.93
C ARG A 168 10.33 15.78 24.18
N CYS A 169 11.38 15.50 24.96
CA CYS A 169 11.71 14.12 25.34
C CYS A 169 10.79 13.63 26.46
N ASP A 170 10.76 12.32 26.71
CA ASP A 170 10.07 11.67 27.82
C ASP A 170 8.58 11.99 27.89
N THR A 171 7.92 11.94 26.73
CA THR A 171 6.50 12.22 26.64
C THR A 171 5.71 10.95 26.35
N ASP A 172 4.63 10.78 27.09
CA ASP A 172 3.74 9.62 27.02
C ASP A 172 3.15 9.47 25.62
N ASP A 173 3.23 8.26 25.04
CA ASP A 173 2.68 7.93 23.72
C ASP A 173 1.25 7.38 23.78
N SER A 174 0.68 7.20 24.99
CA SER A 174 -0.69 6.72 25.23
C SER A 174 -1.74 7.44 24.38
N VAL A 175 -1.72 8.78 24.38
CA VAL A 175 -2.64 9.62 23.59
C VAL A 175 -2.59 9.27 22.10
N HIS A 176 -1.38 9.02 21.57
CA HIS A 176 -1.23 8.67 20.16
C HIS A 176 -1.70 7.24 19.88
N ARG A 177 -1.42 6.31 20.80
CA ARG A 177 -1.85 4.92 20.71
C ARG A 177 -3.38 4.80 20.73
N ASP A 178 -4.05 5.46 21.68
CA ASP A 178 -5.50 5.44 21.81
C ASP A 178 -6.18 6.05 20.59
N TYR A 179 -5.65 7.18 20.11
CA TYR A 179 -6.10 7.82 18.88
C TYR A 179 -6.02 6.88 17.67
N VAL A 180 -4.85 6.28 17.42
CA VAL A 180 -4.67 5.41 16.25
C VAL A 180 -5.53 4.15 16.37
N LYS A 181 -5.69 3.61 17.58
CA LYS A 181 -6.57 2.48 17.83
C LYS A 181 -8.03 2.81 17.47
N SER A 182 -8.55 3.96 17.90
CA SER A 182 -9.90 4.39 17.50
C SER A 182 -10.03 4.60 15.99
N LEU A 183 -8.99 5.16 15.35
CA LEU A 183 -8.97 5.37 13.90
C LEU A 183 -8.99 4.04 13.12
N ILE A 184 -8.20 3.03 13.53
CA ILE A 184 -8.16 1.71 12.90
C ILE A 184 -9.46 0.94 13.13
N GLN A 185 -10.07 1.09 14.31
CA GLN A 185 -11.31 0.42 14.69
C GLN A 185 -12.57 1.08 14.09
N GLY A 186 -12.41 2.08 13.22
CA GLY A 186 -13.52 2.72 12.51
C GLY A 186 -14.38 3.65 13.38
N ARG A 187 -13.90 4.06 14.56
CA ARG A 187 -14.60 5.00 15.45
C ARG A 187 -14.38 6.45 15.00
N HIS A 188 -14.75 6.74 13.75
CA HIS A 188 -14.44 8.00 13.07
C HIS A 188 -15.00 9.23 13.81
N ASP A 189 -16.20 9.13 14.39
CA ASP A 189 -16.83 10.23 15.14
C ASP A 189 -16.04 10.66 16.38
N GLU A 190 -15.26 9.75 16.97
CA GLU A 190 -14.44 10.04 18.15
C GLU A 190 -13.11 10.74 17.81
N VAL A 191 -12.67 10.61 16.55
CA VAL A 191 -11.33 11.04 16.11
C VAL A 191 -11.35 12.05 14.95
N ASN A 192 -12.55 12.42 14.49
CA ASN A 192 -12.75 13.50 13.52
C ASN A 192 -12.63 14.84 14.23
N GLU A 193 -11.59 15.60 13.88
CA GLU A 193 -11.31 16.95 14.38
C GLU A 193 -11.67 18.03 13.33
N GLY A 194 -12.43 17.65 12.30
CA GLY A 194 -12.99 18.54 11.27
C GLY A 194 -14.52 18.57 11.32
N ASP A 195 -15.13 19.26 10.36
CA ASP A 195 -16.58 19.27 10.18
C ASP A 195 -17.04 18.02 9.40
N ASP A 196 -18.34 17.69 9.44
CA ASP A 196 -18.91 16.54 8.71
C ASP A 196 -18.63 16.62 7.19
N ASP A 197 -18.60 17.83 6.64
CA ASP A 197 -18.31 18.10 5.22
C ASP A 197 -16.80 18.09 4.89
N GLU A 198 -15.94 18.35 5.89
CA GLU A 198 -14.48 18.38 5.74
C GLU A 198 -13.80 17.62 6.90
N PRO A 199 -13.83 16.27 6.89
CA PRO A 199 -13.28 15.48 7.99
C PRO A 199 -11.77 15.64 8.09
N VAL A 200 -11.28 15.70 9.33
CA VAL A 200 -9.85 15.78 9.66
C VAL A 200 -9.49 14.71 10.67
N TYR A 201 -8.94 13.61 10.17
CA TYR A 201 -8.41 12.53 11.00
C TYR A 201 -6.95 12.83 11.34
N LYS A 202 -6.75 13.76 12.28
CA LYS A 202 -5.42 14.14 12.76
C LYS A 202 -5.49 14.79 14.15
N LEU A 203 -4.55 14.42 15.03
CA LEU A 203 -4.35 15.10 16.32
C LEU A 203 -3.87 16.55 16.10
N GLN A 204 -4.75 17.53 16.24
CA GLN A 204 -4.43 18.94 15.91
C GLN A 204 -3.66 19.68 17.02
N THR A 205 -3.93 19.40 18.29
CA THR A 205 -3.31 20.13 19.42
C THR A 205 -2.44 19.23 20.28
N ASP A 206 -1.19 19.07 19.86
CA ASP A 206 -0.19 18.33 20.63
C ASP A 206 0.75 19.28 21.39
N THR A 207 0.53 19.40 22.70
CA THR A 207 1.31 20.26 23.62
C THR A 207 2.78 19.84 23.74
N ARG A 208 3.14 18.65 23.26
CA ARG A 208 4.50 18.09 23.29
C ARG A 208 5.38 18.68 22.20
N ILE A 209 4.79 19.29 21.16
CA ILE A 209 5.50 19.87 20.02
C ILE A 209 6.20 21.17 20.44
N THR A 210 7.49 21.29 20.09
CA THR A 210 8.28 22.52 20.32
C THR A 210 7.95 23.60 19.27
N VAL A 211 8.25 24.87 19.55
CA VAL A 211 8.01 25.98 18.59
C VAL A 211 8.74 25.73 17.26
N VAL A 212 10.02 25.36 17.32
CA VAL A 212 10.80 24.96 16.14
C VAL A 212 10.25 23.68 15.52
N GLY A 213 9.81 22.73 16.34
CA GLY A 213 9.17 21.49 15.89
C GLY A 213 7.93 21.72 15.04
N ARG A 214 7.11 22.74 15.36
CA ARG A 214 5.94 23.11 14.57
C ARG A 214 6.33 23.51 13.14
N ILE A 215 7.37 24.34 13.00
CA ILE A 215 7.88 24.78 11.68
C ILE A 215 8.42 23.58 10.89
N ILE A 216 9.24 22.75 11.54
CA ILE A 216 9.86 21.58 10.89
C ILE A 216 8.79 20.59 10.40
N ARG A 217 7.74 20.34 11.19
CA ARG A 217 6.62 19.46 10.81
C ARG A 217 5.77 20.05 9.69
N ARG A 218 5.46 21.36 9.76
CA ARG A 218 4.71 22.06 8.71
C ARG A 218 5.40 21.97 7.35
N THR A 219 6.72 22.04 7.35
CA THR A 219 7.57 21.99 6.15
C THR A 219 8.02 20.58 5.78
N SER A 220 7.61 19.56 6.55
CA SER A 220 8.03 18.15 6.39
C SER A 220 9.55 17.94 6.44
N ILE A 221 10.29 18.90 7.00
CA ILE A 221 11.74 18.82 7.16
C ILE A 221 12.12 17.71 8.16
N ASP A 222 11.20 17.36 9.08
CA ASP A 222 11.42 16.30 10.08
C ASP A 222 11.68 14.95 9.43
N GLU A 223 11.19 14.74 8.21
CA GLU A 223 11.29 13.48 7.49
C GLU A 223 12.58 13.32 6.68
N LEU A 224 13.40 14.38 6.51
CA LEU A 224 14.64 14.32 5.72
C LEU A 224 15.65 13.24 6.18
N PRO A 225 15.83 12.95 7.48
CA PRO A 225 16.70 11.86 7.92
C PRO A 225 16.28 10.46 7.40
N GLN A 226 15.04 10.28 6.95
CA GLN A 226 14.58 9.02 6.35
C GLN A 226 15.32 8.68 5.04
N LEU A 227 15.97 9.66 4.38
CA LEU A 227 16.82 9.39 3.23
C LEU A 227 17.96 8.40 3.58
N PHE A 228 18.42 8.37 4.82
CA PHE A 228 19.37 7.35 5.29
C PHE A 228 18.72 5.95 5.36
N ASN A 229 17.43 5.84 5.72
CA ASN A 229 16.71 4.57 5.69
C ASN A 229 16.58 4.03 4.25
N VAL A 230 16.40 4.94 3.28
CA VAL A 230 16.38 4.59 1.86
C VAL A 230 17.75 4.05 1.43
N LEU A 231 18.85 4.72 1.76
CA LEU A 231 20.19 4.22 1.46
C LEU A 231 20.46 2.83 2.07
N LYS A 232 20.04 2.61 3.33
CA LYS A 232 20.15 1.31 4.02
C LYS A 232 19.30 0.20 3.42
N GLY A 233 18.31 0.54 2.59
CA GLY A 233 17.41 -0.44 1.95
C GLY A 233 16.25 -0.89 2.84
N GLU A 234 16.05 -0.20 3.96
CA GLU A 234 14.90 -0.35 4.86
C GLU A 234 13.65 0.28 4.23
N MET A 235 13.83 1.40 3.52
CA MET A 235 12.79 2.15 2.83
C MET A 235 13.11 2.34 1.33
N SER A 236 12.12 2.87 0.62
CA SER A 236 12.17 3.36 -0.76
C SER A 236 11.81 4.86 -0.77
N LEU A 237 12.14 5.59 -1.84
CA LEU A 237 11.66 6.98 -1.98
C LEU A 237 10.13 7.02 -2.06
N VAL A 238 9.54 6.08 -2.80
CA VAL A 238 8.08 5.94 -2.99
C VAL A 238 7.60 4.58 -2.51
N GLY A 239 6.54 4.56 -1.69
CA GLY A 239 5.92 3.36 -1.13
C GLY A 239 4.92 3.69 0.00
N PRO A 240 4.18 2.70 0.51
CA PRO A 240 3.26 2.88 1.64
C PRO A 240 3.98 3.44 2.89
N ARG A 241 3.29 4.23 3.71
CA ARG A 241 3.88 4.75 4.96
C ARG A 241 4.14 3.61 5.95
N PRO A 242 5.35 3.47 6.52
CA PRO A 242 5.62 2.38 7.45
C PRO A 242 4.86 2.60 8.78
N PRO A 243 4.07 1.63 9.26
CA PRO A 243 3.35 1.77 10.52
C PRO A 243 4.23 1.54 11.75
N ILE A 244 3.74 1.95 12.91
CA ILE A 244 4.35 1.65 14.21
C ILE A 244 3.96 0.22 14.62
N PRO A 245 4.82 -0.56 15.30
CA PRO A 245 4.51 -1.95 15.67
C PRO A 245 3.14 -2.12 16.33
N TYR A 246 2.79 -1.26 17.30
CA TYR A 246 1.49 -1.37 17.96
C TYR A 246 0.29 -1.08 17.05
N GLU A 247 0.44 -0.32 15.97
CA GLU A 247 -0.65 -0.11 15.02
C GLU A 247 -0.98 -1.42 14.32
N THR A 248 0.05 -2.23 14.03
CA THR A 248 -0.11 -3.50 13.32
C THR A 248 -0.77 -4.59 14.16
N GLU A 249 -0.85 -4.41 15.48
CA GLU A 249 -1.57 -5.29 16.40
C GLU A 249 -3.08 -5.21 16.17
N ASP A 250 -3.60 -4.02 15.84
CA ASP A 250 -5.03 -3.76 15.56
C ASP A 250 -5.41 -3.98 14.07
N TYR A 251 -4.46 -4.35 13.21
CA TYR A 251 -4.72 -4.51 11.77
C TYR A 251 -5.58 -5.74 11.46
N LEU A 252 -6.60 -5.52 10.62
CA LEU A 252 -7.32 -6.58 9.94
C LEU A 252 -6.40 -7.31 8.96
N SER A 253 -6.74 -8.56 8.64
CA SER A 253 -5.95 -9.42 7.73
C SER A 253 -5.67 -8.74 6.39
N TRP A 254 -6.66 -8.02 5.84
CA TRP A 254 -6.50 -7.31 4.56
C TRP A 254 -5.62 -6.06 4.68
N HIS A 255 -5.56 -5.40 5.85
CA HIS A 255 -4.66 -4.28 6.09
C HIS A 255 -3.19 -4.70 6.00
N LYS A 256 -2.86 -5.91 6.47
CA LYS A 256 -1.48 -6.43 6.51
C LYS A 256 -0.86 -6.62 5.14
N ARG A 257 -1.66 -6.70 4.07
CA ARG A 257 -1.17 -6.81 2.67
C ARG A 257 -0.23 -5.66 2.30
N ARG A 258 -0.48 -4.44 2.80
CA ARG A 258 0.38 -3.27 2.52
C ARG A 258 1.82 -3.44 3.01
N LEU A 259 2.08 -4.40 3.90
CA LEU A 259 3.40 -4.69 4.49
C LEU A 259 4.17 -5.78 3.74
N GLN A 260 3.52 -6.57 2.89
CA GLN A 260 4.14 -7.79 2.34
C GLN A 260 4.89 -7.52 1.04
N GLU A 261 4.29 -6.75 0.14
CA GLU A 261 4.66 -6.76 -1.28
C GLU A 261 5.79 -5.76 -1.62
N VAL A 262 5.81 -4.59 -0.97
CA VAL A 262 6.73 -3.49 -1.31
C VAL A 262 7.46 -2.94 -0.09
N ARG A 263 8.59 -2.27 -0.34
CA ARG A 263 9.24 -1.49 0.73
C ARG A 263 8.38 -0.28 1.07
N PRO A 264 8.31 0.11 2.36
CA PRO A 264 7.68 1.36 2.73
C PRO A 264 8.41 2.56 2.11
N GLY A 265 7.68 3.66 1.94
CA GLY A 265 8.16 4.88 1.28
C GLY A 265 8.31 6.08 2.22
N ILE A 266 9.17 7.03 1.84
CA ILE A 266 9.14 8.39 2.40
C ILE A 266 7.84 9.08 1.99
N THR A 267 7.50 8.97 0.70
CA THR A 267 6.20 9.40 0.14
C THR A 267 5.48 8.23 -0.52
N GLY A 268 4.23 8.41 -0.90
CA GLY A 268 3.34 7.36 -1.39
C GLY A 268 2.03 7.94 -1.90
N LEU A 269 1.20 7.09 -2.50
CA LEU A 269 -0.03 7.53 -3.16
C LEU A 269 -0.99 8.20 -2.17
N TRP A 270 -1.20 7.59 -1.00
CA TRP A 270 -2.00 8.19 0.07
C TRP A 270 -1.47 9.56 0.51
N GLN A 271 -0.15 9.75 0.61
CA GLN A 271 0.44 11.02 1.02
C GLN A 271 0.19 12.17 0.03
N VAL A 272 -0.09 11.86 -1.25
CA VAL A 272 -0.37 12.87 -2.29
C VAL A 272 -1.84 12.98 -2.69
N GLU A 273 -2.70 12.05 -2.25
CA GLU A 273 -4.13 12.02 -2.58
C GLU A 273 -5.06 12.19 -1.36
N GLY A 274 -4.76 11.56 -0.23
CA GLY A 274 -5.67 11.52 0.92
C GLY A 274 -5.23 12.38 2.11
N ARG A 275 -3.99 12.16 2.58
CA ARG A 275 -3.45 12.74 3.83
C ARG A 275 -4.44 12.60 5.00
N SER A 276 -4.77 13.70 5.70
CA SER A 276 -5.64 13.72 6.87
C SER A 276 -7.14 13.68 6.55
N LYS A 277 -7.53 13.72 5.28
CA LYS A 277 -8.94 13.74 4.86
C LYS A 277 -9.53 12.34 4.68
N THR A 278 -8.70 11.29 4.75
CA THR A 278 -9.11 9.90 4.53
C THR A 278 -9.14 9.13 5.83
N THR A 279 -10.13 8.24 5.95
CA THR A 279 -10.20 7.21 6.98
C THR A 279 -9.02 6.23 6.88
N PHE A 280 -8.82 5.41 7.91
CA PHE A 280 -7.75 4.40 7.87
C PHE A 280 -7.95 3.39 6.72
N ASP A 281 -9.18 2.94 6.50
CA ASP A 281 -9.47 2.00 5.43
C ASP A 281 -9.21 2.58 4.04
N GLU A 282 -9.54 3.85 3.82
CA GLU A 282 -9.24 4.55 2.56
C GLU A 282 -7.75 4.75 2.35
N MET A 283 -7.01 5.09 3.41
CA MET A 283 -5.55 5.12 3.38
C MET A 283 -4.99 3.77 2.91
N VAL A 284 -5.43 2.66 3.52
CA VAL A 284 -4.96 1.33 3.15
C VAL A 284 -5.36 0.99 1.70
N ARG A 285 -6.56 1.36 1.24
CA ARG A 285 -6.98 1.15 -0.15
C ARG A 285 -6.06 1.89 -1.14
N LEU A 286 -5.67 3.13 -0.83
CA LEU A 286 -4.70 3.88 -1.64
C LEU A 286 -3.33 3.20 -1.69
N ASP A 287 -2.86 2.67 -0.56
CA ASP A 287 -1.60 1.90 -0.53
C ASP A 287 -1.68 0.61 -1.36
N LEU A 288 -2.78 -0.14 -1.25
CA LEU A 288 -3.00 -1.35 -2.05
C LEU A 288 -3.14 -1.03 -3.55
N ARG A 289 -3.78 0.10 -3.89
CA ARG A 289 -3.85 0.59 -5.26
C ARG A 289 -2.47 0.92 -5.82
N TYR A 290 -1.63 1.59 -5.05
CA TYR A 290 -0.25 1.84 -5.43
C TYR A 290 0.51 0.54 -5.70
N ILE A 291 0.38 -0.45 -4.81
CA ILE A 291 1.03 -1.75 -4.95
C ILE A 291 0.57 -2.46 -6.24
N ARG A 292 -0.74 -2.52 -6.49
CA ARG A 292 -1.31 -3.20 -7.65
C ARG A 292 -0.99 -2.52 -8.98
N SER A 293 -0.93 -1.20 -9.00
CA SER A 293 -0.68 -0.40 -10.21
C SER A 293 0.78 0.08 -10.32
N TRP A 294 1.68 -0.54 -9.54
CA TRP A 294 3.05 -0.06 -9.42
C TRP A 294 3.76 -0.03 -10.77
N SER A 295 4.37 1.11 -11.06
CA SER A 295 5.25 1.31 -12.21
C SER A 295 6.25 2.42 -11.89
N LEU A 296 7.40 2.42 -12.57
CA LEU A 296 8.38 3.49 -12.44
C LEU A 296 7.80 4.87 -12.78
N TRP A 297 6.85 4.91 -13.72
CA TRP A 297 6.16 6.15 -14.09
C TRP A 297 5.23 6.67 -12.98
N LEU A 298 4.54 5.75 -12.28
CA LEU A 298 3.74 6.11 -11.12
C LEU A 298 4.62 6.69 -10.00
N ASP A 299 5.79 6.11 -9.75
CA ASP A 299 6.75 6.65 -8.77
C ASP A 299 7.17 8.08 -9.11
N ILE A 300 7.51 8.35 -10.38
CA ILE A 300 7.87 9.70 -10.85
C ILE A 300 6.71 10.68 -10.64
N LYS A 301 5.47 10.27 -10.97
CA LYS A 301 4.27 11.09 -10.73
C LYS A 301 4.09 11.42 -9.24
N ILE A 302 4.24 10.43 -8.37
CA ILE A 302 4.10 10.62 -6.92
C ILE A 302 5.20 11.56 -6.40
N LEU A 303 6.46 11.37 -6.80
CA LEU A 303 7.57 12.25 -6.41
C LEU A 303 7.30 13.70 -6.83
N PHE A 304 6.87 13.91 -8.07
CA PHE A 304 6.53 15.25 -8.56
C PHE A 304 5.38 15.87 -7.77
N ARG A 305 4.27 15.13 -7.56
CA ARG A 305 3.13 15.60 -6.75
C ARG A 305 3.52 15.93 -5.31
N THR A 306 4.44 15.15 -4.73
CA THR A 306 4.94 15.36 -3.36
C THR A 306 5.55 16.75 -3.21
N VAL A 307 6.32 17.23 -4.19
CA VAL A 307 6.93 18.57 -4.14
C VAL A 307 5.86 19.66 -4.00
N PHE A 308 4.77 19.59 -4.79
CA PHE A 308 3.69 20.58 -4.70
C PHE A 308 2.92 20.51 -3.39
N VAL A 309 2.66 19.29 -2.91
CA VAL A 309 1.95 19.06 -1.65
C VAL A 309 2.74 19.60 -0.46
N VAL A 310 4.06 19.44 -0.44
CA VAL A 310 4.94 19.99 0.60
C VAL A 310 5.01 21.52 0.51
N ILE A 311 5.09 22.10 -0.70
CA ILE A 311 5.15 23.56 -0.88
C ILE A 311 3.84 24.25 -0.45
N ARG A 312 2.68 23.66 -0.76
CA ARG A 312 1.38 24.23 -0.36
C ARG A 312 1.09 24.11 1.13
N GLY A 313 1.70 23.13 1.81
CA GLY A 313 1.40 22.84 3.21
C GLY A 313 0.02 22.18 3.42
N ASP A 314 -0.65 21.73 2.35
CA ASP A 314 -1.99 21.11 2.40
C ASP A 314 -1.99 19.88 3.32
N GLY A 315 -2.59 19.97 4.51
CA GLY A 315 -2.64 18.89 5.50
C GLY A 315 -1.39 18.74 6.40
N ALA A 316 -0.47 19.71 6.37
CA ALA A 316 0.67 19.77 7.31
C ALA A 316 0.22 20.29 8.71
N ASP A 317 1.06 20.11 9.73
CA ASP A 317 0.84 20.64 11.10
C ASP A 317 0.95 22.17 11.20
#